data_AF-A0A4Q4N0H5-F1
#
_entry.id   AF-A0A4Q4N0H5-F1
#
_cell.length_a   1.000
_cell.length_b   1.000
_cell.length_c   1.000
_cell.angle_alpha   90.00
_cell.angle_beta   90.00
_cell.angle_gamma   90.00
#
_symmetry.space_group_name_H-M   'P 1'
#
loop_
_entity.id
_entity.type
_entity.pdbx_description
1 polymer ?
#
loop_
_entity_poly.entity_id
_entity_poly.type
_entity_poly.pdbx_seq_one_letter_code
_entity_poly.pdbx_strand_id
1 'polypeptide(L)'
;MKLLNAIASTELGLWPLIRPRSIDHDTNPTDQEQEKKQDFSDGKWEYYTFHPAFSIHFDPVYTSESGHTVFEAIMKRNNGKDWDGYVQPWFKLYPDSSEKRLGDLFIQHPSDTTLYKHYGRADDLLVFLTNEKFYPTVAEQRIAGFPEVAEALLVGTRRPKAALVLTLEDGGVVDDALWGKIEEVNGSSPVYARVQRNMVLLVQEPFLRTAKGSVRKVDMARMYERELDSLYRRGCSEEAEEKR
;
A
#
# COMPACT_ATOMS: atom_id res chain seq x y z
N MET A 1 -21.10 20.50 -1.81
CA MET A 1 -20.10 19.68 -2.52
C MET A 1 -19.08 19.12 -1.51
N LYS A 2 -19.21 17.85 -1.10
CA LYS A 2 -18.22 17.17 -0.25
C LYS A 2 -17.15 16.54 -1.16
N LEU A 3 -15.92 17.04 -1.07
CA LEU A 3 -14.77 16.59 -1.88
C LEU A 3 -14.02 15.48 -1.13
N LEU A 4 -13.67 14.39 -1.82
CA LEU A 4 -12.81 13.34 -1.28
C LEU A 4 -11.42 13.48 -1.92
N ASN A 5 -10.39 13.72 -1.11
CA ASN A 5 -8.99 13.62 -1.52
C ASN A 5 -8.44 12.28 -1.00
N ALA A 6 -7.94 11.43 -1.89
CA ALA A 6 -7.42 10.11 -1.53
C ALA A 6 -5.92 10.13 -1.13
N ILE A 7 -5.26 11.30 -1.12
CA ILE A 7 -3.86 11.45 -0.71
C ILE A 7 -3.72 12.60 0.29
N ALA A 8 -3.09 12.32 1.43
CA ALA A 8 -2.96 13.25 2.55
C ALA A 8 -1.55 13.86 2.70
N SER A 9 -0.80 14.02 1.60
CA SER A 9 0.54 14.62 1.64
C SER A 9 0.52 16.06 1.12
N THR A 10 1.07 16.98 1.91
CA THR A 10 1.25 18.40 1.59
C THR A 10 2.46 18.68 0.70
N GLU A 11 3.30 17.68 0.44
CA GLU A 11 4.58 17.84 -0.27
C GLU A 11 4.48 17.62 -1.77
N LEU A 12 3.35 17.08 -2.24
CA LEU A 12 3.10 16.79 -3.64
C LEU A 12 2.09 17.84 -4.11
N GLY A 13 2.52 18.87 -4.84
CA GLY A 13 1.57 19.78 -5.51
C GLY A 13 0.89 19.06 -6.66
N LEU A 14 -0.09 18.26 -6.27
CA LEU A 14 -0.93 17.42 -7.10
C LEU A 14 -1.99 18.30 -7.75
N TRP A 15 -2.29 18.02 -9.02
CA TRP A 15 -3.56 18.41 -9.59
C TRP A 15 -4.53 17.24 -9.40
N PRO A 16 -5.44 17.28 -8.40
CA PRO A 16 -6.39 16.20 -8.24
C PRO A 16 -7.36 16.19 -9.43
N LEU A 17 -7.57 15.01 -10.03
CA LEU A 17 -8.80 14.77 -10.78
C LEU A 17 -9.93 14.63 -9.76
N ILE A 18 -10.72 15.69 -9.61
CA ILE A 18 -11.77 15.78 -8.58
C ILE A 18 -12.92 14.82 -8.93
N ARG A 19 -13.29 13.95 -7.98
CA ARG A 19 -14.57 13.22 -8.03
C ARG A 19 -15.64 14.00 -7.25
N PRO A 20 -16.75 14.40 -7.89
CA PRO A 20 -17.96 14.80 -7.17
C PRO A 20 -18.47 13.59 -6.38
N ARG A 21 -18.71 13.76 -5.08
CA ARG A 21 -19.42 12.75 -4.29
C ARG A 21 -20.82 12.60 -4.89
N SER A 22 -21.12 11.44 -5.47
CA SER A 22 -22.49 11.02 -5.77
C SER A 22 -23.33 11.28 -4.53
N ILE A 23 -24.34 12.13 -4.64
CA ILE A 23 -25.22 12.44 -3.53
C ILE A 23 -26.06 11.19 -3.27
N ASP A 24 -25.71 10.44 -2.23
CA ASP A 24 -26.58 9.40 -1.70
C ASP A 24 -27.90 10.09 -1.27
N HIS A 25 -29.01 9.54 -1.77
CA HIS A 25 -30.41 9.91 -1.56
C HIS A 25 -30.68 10.86 -0.37
N ASP A 26 -30.89 12.16 -0.62
CA ASP A 26 -31.73 13.08 0.18
C ASP A 26 -31.62 14.57 -0.27
N THR A 27 -31.54 14.87 -1.58
CA THR A 27 -31.57 16.27 -2.06
C THR A 27 -32.67 16.52 -3.07
N ASN A 28 -33.28 17.70 -2.92
CA ASN A 28 -34.50 18.16 -3.59
C ASN A 28 -34.46 18.05 -5.13
N PRO A 29 -35.62 17.86 -5.78
CA PRO A 29 -35.70 17.61 -7.23
C PRO A 29 -35.27 18.77 -8.14
N THR A 30 -35.10 19.98 -7.58
CA THR A 30 -34.87 21.21 -8.35
C THR A 30 -33.42 21.44 -8.78
N ASP A 31 -32.45 20.71 -8.22
CA ASP A 31 -31.03 20.85 -8.58
C ASP A 31 -30.61 19.96 -9.76
N GLN A 32 -31.55 19.22 -10.38
CA GLN A 32 -31.27 18.24 -11.43
C GLN A 32 -31.00 18.83 -12.82
N GLU A 33 -31.22 20.13 -13.06
CA GLU A 33 -31.22 20.70 -14.41
C GLU A 33 -29.93 21.41 -14.86
N GLN A 34 -28.87 21.50 -14.04
CA GLN A 34 -27.63 22.19 -14.47
C GLN A 34 -26.30 21.47 -14.31
N GLU A 35 -26.26 20.26 -13.73
CA GLU A 35 -25.02 19.48 -13.72
C GLU A 35 -25.00 18.52 -14.91
N LYS A 36 -24.26 18.88 -15.97
CA LYS A 36 -23.78 17.93 -16.96
C LYS A 36 -23.23 16.72 -16.21
N LYS A 37 -23.91 15.57 -16.28
CA LYS A 37 -23.40 14.27 -15.81
C LYS A 37 -22.05 14.03 -16.47
N GLN A 38 -20.98 14.43 -15.78
CA GLN A 38 -19.64 14.12 -16.20
C GLN A 38 -19.47 12.62 -15.93
N ASP A 39 -19.30 11.87 -17.02
CA ASP A 39 -19.25 10.42 -16.96
C ASP A 39 -17.90 10.00 -16.35
N PHE A 40 -17.90 9.67 -15.05
CA PHE A 40 -16.73 9.20 -14.31
C PHE A 40 -16.53 7.67 -14.44
N SER A 41 -17.19 7.02 -15.39
CA SER A 41 -17.06 5.56 -15.62
C SER A 41 -15.70 5.14 -16.19
N ASP A 42 -14.88 6.08 -16.64
CA ASP A 42 -13.56 5.80 -17.23
C ASP A 42 -12.46 5.45 -16.21
N GLY A 43 -12.75 5.51 -14.92
CA GLY A 43 -11.83 5.14 -13.84
C GLY A 43 -10.63 6.09 -13.65
N LYS A 44 -10.54 7.18 -14.42
CA LYS A 44 -9.39 8.11 -14.37
C LYS A 44 -9.34 8.94 -13.09
N TRP A 45 -10.45 9.00 -12.35
CA TRP A 45 -10.54 9.74 -11.08
C TRP A 45 -9.55 9.25 -10.01
N GLU A 46 -9.05 8.02 -10.10
CA GLU A 46 -8.04 7.47 -9.18
C GLU A 46 -6.61 7.90 -9.51
N TYR A 47 -6.42 8.55 -10.67
CA TYR A 47 -5.12 8.92 -11.20
C TYR A 47 -4.86 10.41 -11.05
N TYR A 48 -3.58 10.76 -11.01
CA TYR A 48 -3.08 12.10 -10.78
C TYR A 48 -2.09 12.47 -11.86
N THR A 49 -2.07 13.77 -12.18
CA THR A 49 -0.96 14.38 -12.90
C THR A 49 -0.24 15.34 -11.96
N PHE A 50 1.07 15.42 -12.11
CA PHE A 50 1.93 16.25 -11.26
C PHE A 50 2.23 17.54 -12.01
N HIS A 51 2.14 18.67 -11.30
CA HIS A 51 2.49 19.93 -11.93
C HIS A 51 3.97 19.90 -12.36
N PRO A 52 4.31 20.25 -13.61
CA PRO A 52 5.67 20.09 -14.14
C PRO A 52 6.76 20.81 -13.32
N ALA A 53 6.42 21.90 -12.63
CA ALA A 53 7.33 22.61 -11.72
C ALA A 53 7.90 21.76 -10.56
N PHE A 54 7.19 20.70 -10.14
CA PHE A 54 7.71 19.78 -9.12
C PHE A 54 8.79 18.85 -9.67
N SER A 55 8.88 18.68 -10.99
CA SER A 55 9.86 17.81 -11.64
C SER A 55 9.90 16.42 -11.00
N ILE A 56 8.72 15.82 -10.85
CA ILE A 56 8.57 14.45 -10.34
C ILE A 56 8.84 13.47 -11.49
N HIS A 57 9.72 12.53 -11.22
CA HIS A 57 10.05 11.40 -12.07
C HIS A 57 9.62 10.10 -11.42
N PHE A 58 9.42 9.07 -12.24
CA PHE A 58 8.94 7.77 -11.80
C PHE A 58 9.96 6.72 -12.20
N ASP A 59 10.69 6.20 -11.22
CA ASP A 59 11.67 5.14 -11.42
C ASP A 59 11.02 3.77 -11.18
N PRO A 60 11.14 2.80 -12.09
CA PRO A 60 10.52 1.49 -11.91
C PRO A 60 11.15 0.74 -10.73
N VAL A 61 10.31 0.21 -9.84
CA VAL A 61 10.74 -0.52 -8.63
C VAL A 61 10.62 -2.03 -8.83
N TYR A 62 9.47 -2.50 -9.34
CA TYR A 62 9.20 -3.87 -9.73
C TYR A 62 7.93 -3.96 -10.59
N THR A 63 7.77 -5.06 -11.29
CA THR A 63 6.52 -5.40 -11.98
C THR A 63 5.80 -6.47 -11.16
N SER A 64 4.55 -6.21 -10.79
CA SER A 64 3.71 -7.19 -10.10
C SER A 64 3.39 -8.37 -11.02
N GLU A 65 3.03 -9.52 -10.46
CA GLU A 65 2.55 -10.66 -11.27
C GLU A 65 1.28 -10.33 -12.07
N SER A 66 0.50 -9.35 -11.62
CA SER A 66 -0.64 -8.81 -12.38
C SER A 66 -0.23 -7.98 -13.61
N GLY A 67 1.07 -7.87 -13.91
CA GLY A 67 1.63 -7.16 -15.06
C GLY A 67 1.76 -5.66 -14.89
N HIS A 68 1.49 -5.11 -13.69
CA HIS A 68 1.57 -3.67 -13.45
C HIS A 68 2.96 -3.30 -12.95
N THR A 69 3.62 -2.35 -13.62
CA THR A 69 4.88 -1.79 -13.11
C THR A 69 4.58 -0.77 -12.03
N VAL A 70 5.18 -0.98 -10.86
CA VAL A 70 5.16 -0.06 -9.74
C VAL A 70 6.39 0.83 -9.82
N PHE A 71 6.17 2.14 -9.72
CA PHE A 71 7.20 3.17 -9.80
C PHE A 71 7.35 3.89 -8.46
N GLU A 72 8.55 4.33 -8.13
CA GLU A 72 8.80 5.23 -7.01
C GLU A 72 8.86 6.67 -7.52
N ALA A 73 8.18 7.58 -6.82
CA ALA A 73 8.25 9.00 -7.12
C ALA A 73 9.57 9.62 -6.62
N ILE A 74 10.31 10.23 -7.54
CA ILE A 74 11.57 10.91 -7.29
C ILE A 74 11.44 12.36 -7.73
N MET A 75 11.62 13.28 -6.79
CA MET A 75 11.70 14.70 -7.10
C MET A 75 13.14 15.03 -7.51
N LYS A 76 13.32 15.60 -8.71
CA LYS A 76 14.62 16.09 -9.18
C LYS A 76 14.64 17.61 -9.17
N ARG A 77 15.77 18.22 -8.81
CA ARG A 77 15.88 19.67 -8.72
C ARG A 77 15.61 20.32 -10.08
N ASN A 78 14.65 21.23 -10.12
CA ASN A 78 14.40 22.00 -11.33
C ASN A 78 15.49 23.08 -11.53
N ASN A 79 15.58 23.65 -12.73
CA ASN A 79 16.58 24.67 -13.06
C ASN A 79 16.21 26.08 -12.54
N GLY A 80 15.02 26.25 -11.94
CA GLY A 80 14.43 27.52 -11.53
C GLY A 80 14.07 28.50 -12.66
N LYS A 81 14.63 28.35 -13.86
CA LYS A 81 14.45 29.27 -14.99
C LYS A 81 13.08 29.10 -15.65
N ASP A 82 12.61 27.87 -15.74
CA ASP A 82 11.35 27.54 -16.43
C ASP A 82 10.10 27.97 -15.61
N TRP A 83 10.29 28.42 -14.37
CA TRP A 83 9.21 28.69 -13.41
C TRP A 83 9.45 29.98 -12.58
N ASP A 84 9.94 31.05 -13.20
CA ASP A 84 10.12 32.37 -12.56
C ASP A 84 10.91 32.34 -11.23
N GLY A 85 11.97 31.53 -11.18
CA GLY A 85 12.81 31.37 -10.00
C GLY A 85 12.25 30.39 -8.95
N TYR A 86 11.13 29.72 -9.23
CA TYR A 86 10.61 28.68 -8.36
C TYR A 86 11.55 27.45 -8.36
N VAL A 87 12.03 27.12 -7.16
CA VAL A 87 12.75 25.89 -6.85
C VAL A 87 11.98 25.16 -5.76
N GLN A 88 11.87 23.84 -5.87
CA GLN A 88 11.09 23.04 -4.93
C GLN A 88 11.58 23.25 -3.48
N PRO A 89 10.68 23.33 -2.47
CA PRO A 89 11.03 23.67 -1.09
C PRO A 89 12.16 22.82 -0.50
N TRP A 90 12.17 21.52 -0.78
CA TRP A 90 13.23 20.61 -0.32
C TRP A 90 14.63 21.09 -0.74
N PHE A 91 14.82 21.51 -1.99
CA PHE A 91 16.12 21.96 -2.48
C PHE A 91 16.48 23.40 -2.13
N LYS A 92 15.57 24.14 -1.50
CA LYS A 92 15.89 25.39 -0.81
C LYS A 92 16.45 25.12 0.58
N LEU A 93 15.92 24.10 1.28
CA LEU A 93 16.39 23.67 2.60
C LEU A 93 17.68 22.85 2.52
N TYR A 94 17.85 22.06 1.46
CA TYR A 94 19.02 21.22 1.20
C TYR A 94 19.64 21.59 -0.16
N PRO A 95 20.45 22.66 -0.23
CA PRO A 95 20.97 23.18 -1.50
C PRO A 95 21.86 22.20 -2.28
N ASP A 96 22.55 21.31 -1.55
CA ASP A 96 23.46 20.31 -2.12
C ASP A 96 22.73 19.07 -2.65
N SER A 97 21.43 18.92 -2.36
CA SER A 97 20.60 17.83 -2.86
C SER A 97 20.14 18.12 -4.29
N SER A 98 20.41 17.20 -5.20
CA SER A 98 19.92 17.24 -6.59
C SER A 98 18.67 16.40 -6.80
N GLU A 99 18.44 15.41 -5.93
CA GLU A 99 17.31 14.49 -5.99
C GLU A 99 16.81 14.11 -4.60
N LYS A 100 15.52 13.79 -4.52
CA LYS A 100 14.85 13.29 -3.32
C LYS A 100 13.88 12.19 -3.70
N ARG A 101 14.16 10.97 -3.23
CA ARG A 101 13.17 9.89 -3.22
C ARG A 101 12.07 10.20 -2.21
N LEU A 102 10.82 10.26 -2.66
CA LEU A 102 9.68 10.58 -1.81
C LEU A 102 9.22 9.36 -1.00
N GLY A 103 9.58 8.16 -1.45
CA GLY A 103 9.14 6.89 -0.86
C GLY A 103 7.67 6.58 -1.12
N ASP A 104 7.01 7.32 -2.01
CA ASP A 104 5.66 7.01 -2.48
C ASP A 104 5.74 6.18 -3.76
N LEU A 105 4.93 5.14 -3.82
CA LEU A 105 4.81 4.21 -4.94
C LEU A 105 3.58 4.53 -5.78
N PHE A 106 3.70 4.40 -7.09
CA PHE A 106 2.66 4.71 -8.07
C PHE A 106 2.55 3.64 -9.15
N ILE A 107 1.36 3.51 -9.74
CA ILE A 107 1.12 2.73 -10.95
C ILE A 107 0.71 3.69 -12.06
N GLN A 108 1.34 3.55 -13.23
CA GLN A 108 1.00 4.35 -14.41
C GLN A 108 -0.31 3.87 -15.04
N HIS A 109 -1.12 4.80 -15.56
CA HIS A 109 -2.34 4.45 -16.27
C HIS A 109 -2.01 3.66 -17.57
N PRO A 110 -2.73 2.55 -17.87
CA PRO A 110 -2.40 1.68 -19.00
C PRO A 110 -2.39 2.36 -20.38
N SER A 111 -3.22 3.40 -20.56
CA SER A 111 -3.35 4.11 -21.85
C SER A 111 -2.89 5.57 -21.83
N ASP A 112 -2.59 6.14 -20.66
CA ASP A 112 -2.18 7.55 -20.55
C ASP A 112 -0.95 7.65 -19.66
N THR A 113 0.21 7.82 -20.28
CA THR A 113 1.51 7.81 -19.57
C THR A 113 1.73 9.02 -18.67
N THR A 114 0.85 10.03 -18.73
CA THR A 114 0.89 11.23 -17.89
C THR A 114 0.14 11.05 -16.56
N LEU A 115 -0.64 9.97 -16.44
CA LEU A 115 -1.51 9.69 -15.30
C LEU A 115 -0.94 8.58 -14.41
N TYR A 116 -0.86 8.86 -13.11
CA TYR A 116 -0.33 7.93 -12.11
C TYR A 116 -1.30 7.78 -10.94
N LYS A 117 -1.57 6.54 -10.52
CA LYS A 117 -2.37 6.22 -9.34
C LYS A 117 -1.45 5.91 -8.18
N HIS A 118 -1.70 6.52 -7.02
CA HIS A 118 -0.96 6.19 -5.80
C HIS A 118 -1.21 4.73 -5.41
N TYR A 119 -0.13 3.99 -5.24
CA TYR A 119 -0.14 2.57 -4.90
C TYR A 119 0.12 2.34 -3.42
N GLY A 120 1.02 3.11 -2.82
CA GLY A 120 1.42 2.89 -1.43
C GLY A 120 2.74 3.52 -1.04
N ARG A 121 3.28 3.08 0.08
CA ARG A 121 4.58 3.51 0.61
C ARG A 121 5.66 2.48 0.30
N ALA A 122 6.84 2.93 -0.08
CA ALA A 122 8.01 2.07 -0.33
C ALA A 122 8.46 1.35 0.95
N ASP A 123 8.29 2.02 2.09
CA ASP A 123 8.55 1.50 3.43
C ASP A 123 7.58 0.38 3.86
N ASP A 124 6.43 0.23 3.19
CA ASP A 124 5.47 -0.87 3.42
C ASP A 124 5.74 -2.09 2.51
N LEU A 125 6.70 -2.00 1.59
CA LEU A 125 7.00 -3.08 0.65
C LEU A 125 7.78 -4.21 1.34
N LEU A 126 7.27 -5.44 1.26
CA LEU A 126 7.99 -6.62 1.72
C LEU A 126 8.99 -7.06 0.66
N VAL A 127 10.24 -7.30 1.08
CA VAL A 127 11.32 -7.78 0.21
C VAL A 127 11.82 -9.13 0.72
N PHE A 128 11.47 -10.20 0.03
CA PHE A 128 11.84 -11.57 0.42
C PHE A 128 13.33 -11.83 0.14
N LEU A 129 13.90 -12.90 0.70
CA LEU A 129 15.31 -13.31 0.49
C LEU A 129 15.67 -13.53 -0.98
N THR A 130 14.66 -13.84 -1.74
CA THR A 130 14.66 -14.18 -3.15
C THR A 130 14.59 -12.93 -4.04
N ASN A 131 14.58 -11.74 -3.41
CA ASN A 131 14.43 -10.40 -3.99
C ASN A 131 13.07 -10.12 -4.66
N GLU A 132 12.10 -11.01 -4.50
CA GLU A 132 10.72 -10.69 -4.86
C GLU A 132 10.14 -9.64 -3.90
N LYS A 133 9.29 -8.78 -4.47
CA LYS A 133 8.68 -7.64 -3.79
C LYS A 133 7.18 -7.84 -3.73
N PHE A 134 6.60 -7.64 -2.56
CA PHE A 134 5.17 -7.76 -2.35
C PHE A 134 4.63 -6.62 -1.52
N TYR A 135 3.47 -6.11 -1.92
CA TYR A 135 2.80 -5.04 -1.20
C TYR A 135 1.62 -5.62 -0.41
N PRO A 136 1.74 -5.74 0.93
CA PRO A 136 0.82 -6.55 1.72
C PRO A 136 -0.50 -5.84 2.06
N THR A 137 -0.56 -4.51 1.96
CA THR A 137 -1.66 -3.70 2.53
C THR A 137 -3.05 -4.15 2.08
N VAL A 138 -3.22 -4.55 0.82
CA VAL A 138 -4.52 -5.04 0.32
C VAL A 138 -4.90 -6.38 0.96
N ALA A 139 -3.93 -7.30 1.10
CA ALA A 139 -4.14 -8.58 1.76
C ALA A 139 -4.43 -8.39 3.25
N GLU A 140 -3.66 -7.54 3.93
CA GLU A 140 -3.86 -7.18 5.35
C GLU A 140 -5.26 -6.61 5.59
N GLN A 141 -5.69 -5.64 4.77
CA GLN A 141 -7.01 -5.02 4.89
C GLN A 141 -8.15 -6.01 4.66
N ARG A 142 -7.99 -6.95 3.72
CA ARG A 142 -8.98 -8.00 3.48
C ARG A 142 -9.09 -8.95 4.66
N ILE A 143 -7.95 -9.38 5.20
CA ILE A 143 -7.91 -10.30 6.36
C ILE A 143 -8.47 -9.61 7.62
N ALA A 144 -8.08 -8.35 7.87
CA ALA A 144 -8.62 -7.55 8.96
C ALA A 144 -10.10 -7.16 8.78
N GLY A 145 -10.67 -7.37 7.59
CA GLY A 145 -12.10 -7.17 7.34
C GLY A 145 -12.96 -8.35 7.79
N PHE A 146 -12.37 -9.47 8.20
CA PHE A 146 -13.11 -10.62 8.70
C PHE A 146 -13.61 -10.38 10.13
N PRO A 147 -14.86 -10.73 10.47
CA PRO A 147 -15.43 -10.50 11.80
C PRO A 147 -14.65 -11.11 12.96
N GLU A 148 -13.89 -12.18 12.70
CA GLU A 148 -13.11 -12.90 13.70
C GLU A 148 -11.73 -12.26 13.96
N VAL A 149 -11.28 -11.36 13.08
CA VAL A 149 -9.94 -10.79 13.09
C VAL A 149 -9.99 -9.34 13.57
N ALA A 150 -9.28 -9.05 14.66
CA ALA A 150 -9.14 -7.70 15.16
C ALA A 150 -8.06 -6.93 14.38
N GLU A 151 -6.88 -7.54 14.20
CA GLU A 151 -5.74 -6.92 13.50
C GLU A 151 -4.94 -7.96 12.72
N ALA A 152 -4.44 -7.57 11.54
CA ALA A 152 -3.64 -8.41 10.67
C ALA A 152 -2.41 -7.67 10.13
N LEU A 153 -1.24 -8.31 10.17
CA LEU A 153 0.01 -7.79 9.64
C LEU A 153 0.77 -8.91 8.92
N LEU A 154 1.09 -8.69 7.65
CA LEU A 154 1.98 -9.60 6.93
C LEU A 154 3.43 -9.17 7.16
N VAL A 155 4.27 -10.17 7.45
CA VAL A 155 5.71 -10.02 7.59
C VAL A 155 6.42 -10.95 6.61
N GLY A 156 7.55 -10.52 6.08
CA GLY A 156 8.25 -11.28 5.04
C GLY A 156 9.58 -10.70 4.60
N THR A 157 9.88 -9.47 5.01
CA THR A 157 11.15 -8.82 4.68
C THR A 157 12.33 -9.61 5.22
N ARG A 158 13.28 -9.95 4.35
CA ARG A 158 14.45 -10.81 4.63
C ARG A 158 14.09 -12.21 5.13
N ARG A 159 12.91 -12.71 4.74
CA ARG A 159 12.44 -14.08 5.00
C ARG A 159 12.22 -14.83 3.69
N PRO A 160 12.22 -16.17 3.70
CA PRO A 160 11.98 -16.96 2.48
C PRO A 160 10.50 -16.95 2.05
N LYS A 161 9.57 -16.73 2.99
CA LYS A 161 8.12 -16.74 2.77
C LYS A 161 7.43 -15.72 3.67
N ALA A 162 6.18 -15.38 3.33
CA ALA A 162 5.34 -14.55 4.17
C ALA A 162 4.89 -15.31 5.43
N ALA A 163 4.84 -14.61 6.55
CA ALA A 163 4.16 -15.01 7.76
C ALA A 163 3.12 -13.95 8.14
N LEU A 164 2.11 -14.36 8.90
CA LEU A 164 0.98 -13.53 9.25
C LEU A 164 0.90 -13.40 10.76
N VAL A 165 0.99 -12.17 11.25
CA VAL A 165 0.74 -11.84 12.65
C VAL A 165 -0.72 -11.42 12.77
N LEU A 166 -1.46 -12.11 13.65
CA LEU A 166 -2.89 -11.91 13.85
C LEU A 166 -3.22 -11.66 15.32
N THR A 167 -4.10 -10.69 15.53
CA THR A 167 -4.90 -10.57 16.75
C THR A 167 -6.33 -10.91 16.38
N LEU A 168 -6.98 -11.77 17.17
CA LEU A 168 -8.37 -12.15 16.97
C LEU A 168 -9.27 -11.35 17.92
N GLU A 169 -10.54 -11.23 17.55
CA GLU A 169 -11.58 -10.72 18.45
C GLU A 169 -11.79 -11.68 19.63
N ASP A 170 -12.43 -11.21 20.72
CA ASP A 170 -12.66 -12.01 21.91
C ASP A 170 -13.39 -13.33 21.60
N GLY A 171 -12.74 -14.46 21.91
CA GLY A 171 -13.26 -15.81 21.61
C GLY A 171 -12.99 -16.30 20.18
N GLY A 172 -12.29 -15.53 19.35
CA GLY A 172 -11.85 -15.93 18.03
C GLY A 172 -10.78 -17.02 18.06
N VAL A 173 -10.86 -17.94 17.10
CA VAL A 173 -9.89 -19.03 16.91
C VAL A 173 -9.60 -19.16 15.42
N VAL A 174 -8.38 -19.56 15.05
CA VAL A 174 -8.03 -19.92 13.67
C VAL A 174 -8.53 -21.33 13.35
N ASP A 175 -9.84 -21.45 13.23
CA ASP A 175 -10.50 -22.68 12.79
C ASP A 175 -10.38 -22.87 11.26
N ASP A 176 -10.91 -23.98 10.75
CA ASP A 176 -10.86 -24.28 9.31
C ASP A 176 -11.70 -23.29 8.49
N ALA A 177 -12.72 -22.66 9.09
CA ALA A 177 -13.55 -21.66 8.41
C ALA A 177 -12.79 -20.35 8.20
N LEU A 178 -12.15 -19.81 9.25
CA LEU A 178 -11.30 -18.63 9.14
C LEU A 178 -10.09 -18.90 8.24
N TRP A 179 -9.49 -20.09 8.36
CA TRP A 179 -8.39 -20.48 7.48
C TRP A 179 -8.81 -20.48 5.99
N GLY A 180 -9.99 -21.01 5.66
CA GLY A 180 -10.52 -20.96 4.29
C GLY A 180 -10.66 -19.53 3.74
N LYS A 181 -11.07 -18.56 4.57
CA LYS A 181 -11.13 -17.14 4.16
C LYS A 181 -9.73 -16.55 3.93
N ILE A 182 -8.77 -16.87 4.79
CA ILE A 182 -7.37 -16.44 4.62
C ILE A 182 -6.78 -17.06 3.34
N GLU A 183 -7.12 -18.31 3.05
CA GLU A 183 -6.70 -19.01 1.84
C GLU A 183 -7.27 -18.37 0.56
N GLU A 184 -8.51 -17.88 0.59
CA GLU A 184 -9.08 -17.08 -0.50
C GLU A 184 -8.25 -15.82 -0.77
N VAL A 185 -7.83 -15.11 0.28
CA VAL A 185 -6.97 -13.92 0.15
C VAL A 185 -5.58 -14.31 -0.38
N ASN A 186 -5.01 -15.42 0.09
CA ASN A 186 -3.77 -15.98 -0.45
C ASN A 186 -3.88 -16.30 -1.94
N GLY A 187 -5.04 -16.75 -2.43
CA GLY A 187 -5.28 -16.99 -3.85
C GLY A 187 -5.04 -15.75 -4.74
N SER A 188 -5.26 -14.56 -4.19
CA SER A 188 -4.98 -13.28 -4.86
C SER A 188 -3.54 -12.79 -4.73
N SER A 189 -2.71 -13.50 -3.95
CA SER A 189 -1.31 -13.16 -3.70
C SER A 189 -0.35 -14.07 -4.50
N PRO A 190 0.83 -13.57 -4.90
CA PRO A 190 1.91 -14.35 -5.49
C PRO A 190 2.31 -15.55 -4.63
N VAL A 191 2.78 -16.63 -5.24
CA VAL A 191 3.11 -17.89 -4.54
C VAL A 191 4.07 -17.69 -3.36
N TYR A 192 5.10 -16.86 -3.53
CA TYR A 192 6.09 -16.55 -2.47
C TYR A 192 5.52 -15.70 -1.31
N ALA A 193 4.42 -14.98 -1.56
CA ALA A 193 3.74 -14.13 -0.59
C ALA A 193 2.53 -14.80 0.08
N ARG A 194 2.17 -16.01 -0.34
CA ARG A 194 1.08 -16.79 0.28
C ARG A 194 1.49 -17.25 1.68
N VAL A 195 0.61 -16.99 2.64
CA VAL A 195 0.80 -17.40 4.03
C VAL A 195 0.40 -18.87 4.17
N GLN A 196 1.27 -19.70 4.74
CA GLN A 196 0.93 -21.08 5.09
C GLN A 196 0.32 -21.16 6.49
N ARG A 197 -0.46 -22.21 6.78
CA ARG A 197 -1.18 -22.34 8.07
C ARG A 197 -0.22 -22.38 9.26
N ASN A 198 0.93 -23.01 9.08
CA ASN A 198 2.02 -23.06 10.05
C ASN A 198 2.85 -21.76 10.14
N MET A 199 2.57 -20.75 9.30
CA MET A 199 3.21 -19.43 9.29
C MET A 199 2.30 -18.34 9.87
N VAL A 200 1.40 -18.71 10.77
CA VAL A 200 0.53 -17.79 11.51
C VAL A 200 1.04 -17.64 12.94
N LEU A 201 1.26 -16.40 13.37
CA LEU A 201 1.58 -16.02 14.74
C LEU A 201 0.38 -15.32 15.35
N LEU A 202 -0.21 -15.92 16.38
CA LEU A 202 -1.25 -15.28 17.18
C LEU A 202 -0.61 -14.44 18.28
N VAL A 203 -1.03 -13.19 18.40
CA VAL A 203 -0.60 -12.25 19.44
C VAL A 203 -1.82 -11.74 20.20
N GLN A 204 -1.64 -11.43 21.48
CA GLN A 204 -2.72 -10.93 22.34
C GLN A 204 -2.59 -9.43 22.57
N GLU A 205 -1.37 -8.93 22.47
CA GLU A 205 -1.06 -7.52 22.64
C GLU A 205 -1.55 -6.72 21.44
N PRO A 206 -2.16 -5.54 21.66
CA PRO A 206 -2.62 -4.68 20.58
C PRO A 206 -1.44 -4.20 19.74
N PHE A 207 -1.68 -4.00 18.45
CA PHE A 207 -0.60 -3.55 17.57
C PHE A 207 -0.12 -2.16 17.95
N LEU A 208 1.19 -1.95 17.83
CA LEU A 208 1.79 -0.64 18.00
C LEU A 208 1.27 0.31 16.92
N ARG A 209 0.67 1.42 17.33
CA ARG A 209 0.14 2.44 16.43
C ARG A 209 0.91 3.76 16.53
N THR A 210 0.92 4.51 15.44
CA THR A 210 1.39 5.90 15.42
C THR A 210 0.33 6.83 16.03
N ALA A 211 0.67 8.09 16.27
CA ALA A 211 -0.30 9.12 16.67
C ALA A 211 -1.45 9.30 15.65
N LYS A 212 -1.24 8.90 14.38
CA LYS A 212 -2.24 8.92 13.31
C LYS A 212 -3.09 7.63 13.26
N GLY A 213 -2.83 6.66 14.14
CA GLY A 213 -3.53 5.40 14.21
C GLY A 213 -3.07 4.32 13.22
N SER A 214 -2.05 4.59 12.39
CA SER A 214 -1.45 3.58 11.51
C SER A 214 -0.56 2.60 12.28
N VAL A 215 -0.52 1.34 11.84
CA VAL A 215 0.33 0.30 12.47
C VAL A 215 1.81 0.58 12.20
N ARG A 216 2.63 0.49 13.24
CA ARG A 216 4.10 0.60 13.17
C ARG A 216 4.70 -0.75 12.78
N LYS A 217 4.52 -1.15 11.52
CA LYS A 217 4.86 -2.50 11.00
C LYS A 217 6.30 -2.94 11.33
N VAL A 218 7.27 -2.06 11.15
CA VAL A 218 8.69 -2.35 11.43
C VAL A 218 8.92 -2.63 12.92
N ASP A 219 8.29 -1.87 13.80
CA ASP A 219 8.44 -2.04 15.24
C ASP A 219 7.71 -3.29 15.73
N MET A 220 6.55 -3.61 15.15
CA MET A 220 5.83 -4.86 15.40
C MET A 220 6.66 -6.09 14.98
N ALA A 221 7.24 -6.07 13.78
CA ALA A 221 8.08 -7.18 13.31
C ALA A 221 9.33 -7.38 14.19
N ARG A 222 9.89 -6.29 14.76
CA ARG A 222 10.99 -6.34 15.72
C ARG A 222 10.56 -6.86 17.08
N MET A 223 9.39 -6.45 17.56
CA MET A 223 8.84 -6.90 18.84
C MET A 223 8.70 -8.43 18.88
N TYR A 224 8.21 -9.02 17.78
CA TYR A 224 7.98 -10.46 17.66
C TYR A 224 9.08 -11.19 16.89
N GLU A 225 10.29 -10.62 16.81
CA GLU A 225 11.37 -11.19 15.98
C GLU A 225 11.74 -12.62 16.43
N ARG A 226 11.74 -12.88 17.75
CA ARG A 226 12.11 -14.19 18.31
C ARG A 226 11.06 -15.25 18.02
N GLU A 227 9.78 -14.89 18.15
CA GLU A 227 8.62 -15.73 17.90
C GLU A 227 8.54 -16.06 16.41
N LEU A 228 8.73 -15.06 15.55
CA LEU A 228 8.82 -15.22 14.10
C LEU A 228 10.02 -16.10 13.72
N ASP A 229 11.20 -15.91 14.31
CA ASP A 229 12.36 -16.77 14.09
C ASP A 229 12.09 -18.23 14.46
N SER A 230 11.37 -18.46 15.55
CA SER A 230 10.96 -19.81 15.96
C SER A 230 9.91 -20.40 15.03
N LEU A 231 9.00 -19.57 14.50
CA LEU A 231 7.99 -19.95 13.52
C LEU A 231 8.65 -20.41 12.20
N TYR A 232 9.56 -19.60 11.66
CA TYR A 232 10.30 -19.93 10.44
C TYR A 232 11.17 -21.18 10.59
N ARG A 233 11.80 -21.38 11.76
CA ARG A 233 12.58 -22.61 12.02
C ARG A 233 11.73 -23.87 11.97
N ARG A 234 10.52 -23.84 12.53
CA ARG A 234 9.58 -24.99 12.49
C ARG A 234 9.01 -25.22 11.10
N GLY A 235 8.61 -24.16 10.41
CA GLY A 235 8.08 -24.29 9.04
C GLY A 235 9.13 -24.81 8.05
N CYS A 236 10.39 -24.40 8.18
CA CYS A 236 11.48 -24.94 7.35
C CYS A 236 11.78 -26.43 7.61
N SER A 237 11.55 -26.95 8.83
CA SER A 237 11.76 -28.39 9.09
C SER A 237 10.68 -29.27 8.47
N GLU A 238 9.43 -28.83 8.47
CA GLU A 238 8.30 -29.59 7.89
C GLU A 238 8.45 -29.73 6.36
N GLU A 239 8.95 -28.70 5.67
CA GLU A 239 9.21 -28.74 4.23
C GLU A 239 10.36 -29.67 3.81
N ALA A 240 11.30 -29.96 4.73
CA ALA A 240 12.38 -30.91 4.48
C ALA A 240 11.92 -32.37 4.61
N GLU A 241 10.86 -32.61 5.38
CA GLU A 241 10.22 -33.92 5.53
C GLU A 241 9.22 -34.21 4.41
N GLU A 242 8.46 -33.22 3.93
CA GLU A 242 7.51 -33.39 2.82
C GLU A 242 8.18 -33.59 1.44
N LYS A 243 9.48 -33.27 1.33
CA LYS A 243 10.30 -33.50 0.12
C LYS A 243 11.09 -34.82 0.15
N ARG A 244 10.94 -35.65 1.18
CA ARG A 244 11.53 -36.99 1.29
C ARG A 244 10.51 -38.07 0.99
#